data_AF-A0A434TZV0-F1
#
_entry.id   AF-A0A434TZV0-F1
#
_cell.length_a   1.000
_cell.length_b   1.000
_cell.length_c   1.000
_cell.angle_alpha   90.00
_cell.angle_beta   90.00
_cell.angle_gamma   90.00
#
_symmetry.space_group_name_H-M   'P 1'
#
loop_
_entity.id
_entity.type
_entity.pdbx_description
1 polymer ?
#
loop_
_entity_poly.entity_id
_entity_poly.type
_entity_poly.pdbx_seq_one_letter_code
_entity_poly.pdbx_strand_id
1 'polypeptide(L)'
;MQQRLEKEWELSIDPDTVRLFILKAKALSAAVNEDYDDGAEHEVEFDGDRHDNHHHDGLVEEASEDLTEEEFRELINDLNVDEAAELVALAWVGRGDYEASEWVDAVAAARERANKRTAKYLLGLPQLADWLEEGLEAIGA
;
A
#
# COMPACT_ATOMS: atom_id res chain seq x y z
N MET A 1 -16.22 9.86 -20.31
CA MET A 1 -16.10 8.78 -21.30
C MET A 1 -14.74 8.13 -21.10
N GLN A 2 -14.64 7.14 -20.21
CA GLN A 2 -13.40 6.39 -20.04
C GLN A 2 -13.41 5.26 -21.06
N GLN A 3 -12.54 5.39 -22.05
CA GLN A 3 -12.27 4.35 -23.03
C GLN A 3 -11.66 3.18 -22.24
N ARG A 4 -12.48 2.15 -22.02
CA ARG A 4 -12.00 0.83 -21.59
C ARG A 4 -11.11 0.33 -22.73
N LEU A 5 -9.81 0.62 -22.61
CA LEU A 5 -8.80 0.15 -23.55
C LEU A 5 -8.90 -1.38 -23.51
N GLU A 6 -9.33 -1.99 -24.61
CA GLU A 6 -9.24 -3.44 -24.80
C GLU A 6 -7.76 -3.80 -24.75
N LYS A 7 -7.24 -4.08 -23.55
CA LYS A 7 -5.84 -4.45 -23.36
C LYS A 7 -5.76 -5.95 -23.08
N GLU A 8 -4.79 -6.57 -23.73
CA GLU A 8 -4.50 -8.01 -23.78
C GLU A 8 -3.87 -8.51 -22.45
N TRP A 9 -4.48 -8.24 -21.30
CA TRP A 9 -4.06 -8.79 -20.00
C TRP A 9 -5.13 -9.70 -19.39
N GLU A 10 -4.70 -10.76 -18.71
CA GLU A 10 -5.54 -11.73 -17.99
C GLU A 10 -5.89 -11.28 -16.55
N LEU A 11 -5.88 -9.98 -16.27
CA LEU A 11 -6.38 -9.43 -15.00
C LEU A 11 -7.88 -9.12 -15.11
N SER A 12 -8.59 -9.23 -13.99
CA SER A 12 -9.96 -8.77 -13.79
C SER A 12 -9.98 -7.38 -13.16
N ILE A 13 -8.98 -7.05 -12.34
CA ILE A 13 -8.74 -5.72 -11.78
C ILE A 13 -8.15 -4.77 -12.82
N ASP A 14 -8.70 -3.57 -12.92
CA ASP A 14 -8.18 -2.55 -13.83
C ASP A 14 -6.78 -2.06 -13.40
N PRO A 15 -5.79 -1.98 -14.31
CA PRO A 15 -4.45 -1.56 -13.97
C PRO A 15 -4.40 -0.10 -13.49
N ASP A 16 -5.36 0.75 -13.86
CA ASP A 16 -5.48 2.10 -13.29
C ASP A 16 -5.89 2.04 -11.82
N THR A 17 -6.78 1.09 -11.47
CA THR A 17 -7.11 0.79 -10.07
C THR A 17 -5.88 0.30 -9.31
N VAL A 18 -5.07 -0.59 -9.88
CA VAL A 18 -3.80 -1.03 -9.25
C VAL A 18 -2.85 0.15 -9.04
N ARG A 19 -2.71 1.04 -10.03
CA ARG A 19 -1.90 2.28 -9.90
C ARG A 19 -2.41 3.20 -8.79
N LEU A 20 -3.72 3.31 -8.61
CA LEU A 20 -4.31 4.03 -7.48
C LEU A 20 -3.92 3.40 -6.14
N PHE A 21 -3.94 2.07 -6.04
CA PHE A 21 -3.47 1.35 -4.85
C PHE A 21 -1.98 1.59 -4.58
N ILE A 22 -1.13 1.56 -5.63
CA ILE A 22 0.30 1.87 -5.51
C ILE A 22 0.50 3.28 -4.94
N LEU A 23 -0.18 4.28 -5.48
CA LEU A 23 -0.08 5.67 -5.01
C LEU A 23 -0.45 5.81 -3.53
N LYS A 24 -1.55 5.18 -3.10
CA LYS A 24 -1.99 5.21 -1.70
C LYS A 24 -1.04 4.43 -0.79
N ALA A 25 -0.54 3.27 -1.22
CA ALA A 25 0.45 2.51 -0.47
C ALA A 25 1.79 3.27 -0.32
N LYS A 26 2.23 4.02 -1.35
CA LYS A 26 3.40 4.91 -1.25
C LYS A 26 3.17 6.00 -0.20
N ALA A 27 2.00 6.65 -0.21
CA ALA A 27 1.66 7.67 0.78
C ALA A 27 1.66 7.12 2.22
N LEU A 28 1.11 5.93 2.44
CA LEU A 28 1.13 5.25 3.73
C LEU A 28 2.55 4.91 4.19
N SER A 29 3.38 4.36 3.29
CA SER A 29 4.77 4.02 3.64
C SER A 29 5.63 5.26 3.93
N ALA A 30 5.35 6.39 3.27
CA ALA A 30 6.03 7.65 3.54
C ALA A 30 5.70 8.15 4.95
N ALA A 31 4.41 8.21 5.30
CA ALA A 31 3.97 8.69 6.60
C ALA A 31 4.50 7.84 7.77
N VAL A 32 4.49 6.50 7.63
CA VAL A 32 5.05 5.59 8.64
C VAL A 32 6.56 5.77 8.83
N ASN A 33 7.29 6.19 7.81
CA ASN A 33 8.74 6.45 7.91
C ASN A 33 9.04 7.80 8.58
N GLU A 34 8.11 8.75 8.55
CA GLU A 34 8.27 10.08 9.17
C GLU A 34 8.18 10.03 10.70
N ASP A 35 7.47 9.05 11.28
CA ASP A 35 7.46 8.78 12.74
C ASP A 35 8.83 8.32 13.28
N TYR A 36 9.73 7.86 12.39
CA TYR A 36 11.07 7.38 12.75
C TYR A 36 12.19 8.42 12.59
N ASP A 37 11.89 9.69 12.26
CA ASP A 37 12.86 10.79 12.23
C ASP A 37 12.88 11.64 13.52
N ASP A 38 12.36 11.17 14.66
CA ASP A 38 12.68 11.73 15.99
C ASP A 38 13.88 10.99 16.60
N GLY A 39 15.00 10.98 15.88
CA GLY A 39 16.19 10.18 16.22
C GLY A 39 17.54 10.88 16.08
N ALA A 40 17.58 12.12 15.62
CA ALA A 40 18.83 12.86 15.43
C ALA A 40 19.08 13.86 16.57
N GLU A 41 19.80 13.36 17.58
CA GLU A 41 20.75 14.09 18.43
C GLU A 41 20.34 15.46 19.00
N HIS A 42 19.43 15.46 19.99
CA HIS A 42 19.43 16.58 20.94
C HIS A 42 20.61 16.37 21.92
N GLU A 43 21.78 16.94 21.60
CA GLU A 43 22.79 17.25 22.61
C GLU A 43 22.14 18.25 23.58
N VAL A 44 21.53 17.72 24.64
CA VAL A 44 20.97 18.53 25.72
C VAL A 44 22.12 19.11 26.53
N GLU A 45 22.67 20.23 26.07
CA GLU A 45 23.36 21.16 26.97
C GLU A 45 22.31 21.73 27.92
N PHE A 46 22.17 21.09 29.08
CA PHE A 46 21.37 21.58 30.19
C PHE A 46 22.01 22.86 30.75
N ASP A 47 21.62 24.01 30.22
CA ASP A 47 21.70 25.28 30.93
C ASP A 47 20.28 25.77 31.21
N GLY A 48 20.00 25.98 32.50
CA GLY A 48 18.65 26.19 33.00
C GLY A 48 17.99 27.46 32.51
N ASP A 49 16.66 27.46 32.62
CA ASP A 49 15.80 28.63 32.57
C ASP A 49 15.53 29.19 31.17
N ARG A 50 14.47 28.67 30.52
CA ARG A 50 13.29 29.48 30.15
C ARG A 50 12.20 28.65 29.48
N HIS A 51 11.01 28.86 30.00
CA HIS A 51 9.71 28.78 29.35
C HIS A 51 9.77 29.04 27.83
N ASP A 52 9.52 28.03 27.01
CA ASP A 52 8.97 28.24 25.66
C ASP A 52 7.99 27.12 25.30
N ASN A 53 6.94 27.53 24.63
CA ASN A 53 5.66 26.87 24.50
C ASN A 53 5.76 25.79 23.42
N HIS A 54 5.93 24.52 23.82
CA HIS A 54 5.80 23.36 22.93
C HIS A 54 4.39 23.36 22.31
N HIS A 55 4.25 24.02 21.16
CA HIS A 55 3.09 23.90 20.30
C HIS A 55 3.23 22.55 19.60
N HIS A 56 2.58 21.55 20.18
CA HIS A 56 2.41 20.23 19.59
C HIS A 56 1.59 20.40 18.31
N ASP A 57 2.27 20.52 17.17
CA ASP A 57 1.67 20.46 15.83
C ASP A 57 1.28 19.01 15.45
N GLY A 58 1.54 18.02 16.31
CA GLY A 58 1.25 16.60 16.09
C GLY A 58 -0.22 16.18 16.15
N LEU A 59 -1.18 17.08 15.87
CA LEU A 59 -2.60 16.71 15.73
C LEU A 59 -3.06 16.66 14.27
N VAL A 60 -2.31 17.27 13.35
CA VAL A 60 -2.66 17.27 11.93
C VAL A 60 -2.18 15.98 11.25
N GLU A 61 -1.01 15.48 11.63
CA GLU A 61 -0.34 14.37 10.94
C GLU A 61 -0.95 13.00 11.27
N GLU A 62 -1.18 12.67 12.54
CA GLU A 62 -1.82 11.41 12.98
C GLU A 62 -3.24 11.23 12.36
N ALA A 63 -3.98 12.33 12.20
CA ALA A 63 -5.30 12.32 11.58
C ALA A 63 -5.23 12.02 10.07
N SER A 64 -4.21 12.51 9.36
CA SER A 64 -4.03 12.21 7.92
C SER A 64 -3.60 10.77 7.65
N GLU A 65 -2.83 10.16 8.54
CA GLU A 65 -2.43 8.76 8.45
C GLU A 65 -3.64 7.82 8.61
N ASP A 66 -4.46 8.05 9.64
CA ASP A 66 -5.67 7.24 9.89
C ASP A 66 -6.66 7.37 8.72
N LEU A 67 -6.80 8.56 8.14
CA LEU A 67 -7.64 8.81 6.97
C LEU A 67 -7.13 8.06 5.72
N THR A 68 -5.82 8.05 5.46
CA THR A 68 -5.27 7.36 4.29
C THR A 68 -5.31 5.84 4.44
N GLU A 69 -5.15 5.31 5.65
CA GLU A 69 -5.25 3.88 5.93
C GLU A 69 -6.71 3.40 5.81
N GLU A 70 -7.65 4.18 6.35
CA GLU A 70 -9.08 3.92 6.26
C GLU A 70 -9.56 3.95 4.81
N GLU A 71 -9.14 4.94 4.01
CA GLU A 71 -9.46 4.98 2.58
C GLU A 71 -8.87 3.80 1.79
N PHE A 72 -7.62 3.40 2.08
CA PHE A 72 -7.00 2.25 1.41
C PHE A 72 -7.78 0.96 1.72
N ARG A 73 -8.21 0.82 2.98
CA ARG A 73 -9.04 -0.29 3.41
C ARG A 73 -10.43 -0.29 2.76
N GLU A 74 -11.07 0.87 2.64
CA GLU A 74 -12.35 1.04 1.95
C GLU A 74 -12.24 0.62 0.48
N LEU A 75 -11.17 1.04 -0.21
CA LEU A 75 -10.92 0.63 -1.60
C LEU A 75 -10.77 -0.88 -1.73
N ILE A 76 -10.03 -1.54 -0.84
CA ILE A 76 -9.91 -3.01 -0.86
C ILE A 76 -11.26 -3.67 -0.57
N ASN A 77 -12.09 -3.07 0.28
CA ASN A 77 -13.41 -3.61 0.61
C ASN A 77 -14.43 -3.42 -0.53
N ASP A 78 -14.21 -2.45 -1.42
CA ASP A 78 -15.01 -2.26 -2.64
C ASP A 78 -14.68 -3.30 -3.72
N LEU A 79 -13.45 -3.84 -3.71
CA LEU A 79 -13.04 -4.90 -4.63
C LEU A 79 -13.84 -6.19 -4.42
N ASN A 80 -14.12 -6.87 -5.53
CA ASN A 80 -14.65 -8.22 -5.47
C ASN A 80 -13.56 -9.25 -5.08
N VAL A 81 -13.97 -10.49 -4.78
CA VAL A 81 -13.04 -11.53 -4.32
C VAL A 81 -11.96 -11.86 -5.34
N ASP A 82 -12.30 -11.82 -6.63
CA ASP A 82 -11.36 -12.08 -7.72
C ASP A 82 -10.37 -10.92 -7.87
N GLU A 83 -10.84 -9.67 -7.88
CA GLU A 83 -9.99 -8.46 -7.93
C GLU A 83 -9.04 -8.37 -6.72
N ALA A 84 -9.54 -8.66 -5.52
CA ALA A 84 -8.72 -8.67 -4.31
C ALA A 84 -7.68 -9.79 -4.34
N ALA A 85 -8.01 -10.95 -4.93
CA ALA A 85 -7.05 -12.04 -5.11
C ALA A 85 -5.96 -11.66 -6.12
N GLU A 86 -6.32 -11.00 -7.23
CA GLU A 86 -5.35 -10.52 -8.21
C GLU A 86 -4.43 -9.45 -7.65
N LEU A 87 -4.94 -8.54 -6.81
CA LEU A 87 -4.10 -7.55 -6.13
C LEU A 87 -3.06 -8.23 -5.21
N VAL A 88 -3.46 -9.28 -4.49
CA VAL A 88 -2.55 -10.07 -3.66
C VAL A 88 -1.55 -10.85 -4.52
N ALA A 89 -2.01 -11.44 -5.63
CA ALA A 89 -1.16 -12.17 -6.56
C ALA A 89 -0.11 -11.25 -7.21
N LEU A 90 -0.48 -10.02 -7.60
CA LEU A 90 0.47 -9.01 -8.10
C LEU A 90 1.55 -8.72 -7.07
N ALA A 91 1.18 -8.53 -5.80
CA ALA A 91 2.15 -8.31 -4.73
C ALA A 91 3.07 -9.54 -4.53
N TRP A 92 2.58 -10.76 -4.74
CA TRP A 92 3.43 -11.95 -4.67
C TRP A 92 4.36 -12.08 -5.88
N VAL A 93 3.90 -11.73 -7.08
CA VAL A 93 4.73 -11.73 -8.29
C VAL A 93 5.84 -10.68 -8.17
N GLY A 94 5.53 -9.45 -7.79
CA GLY A 94 6.54 -8.41 -7.60
C GLY A 94 7.47 -8.67 -6.41
N ARG A 95 7.03 -9.44 -5.40
CA ARG A 95 7.92 -9.93 -4.33
C ARG A 95 8.85 -11.06 -4.79
N GLY A 96 8.54 -11.71 -5.91
CA GLY A 96 9.25 -12.89 -6.41
C GLY A 96 8.83 -14.21 -5.73
N ASP A 97 7.65 -14.26 -5.11
CA ASP A 97 7.05 -15.52 -4.61
C ASP A 97 6.56 -16.39 -5.78
N TYR A 98 6.13 -15.75 -6.87
CA TYR A 98 5.65 -16.38 -8.10
C TYR A 98 6.23 -15.66 -9.31
N GLU A 99 6.40 -16.37 -10.42
CA GLU A 99 6.74 -15.73 -11.69
C GLU A 99 5.49 -15.25 -12.45
N ALA A 100 5.65 -14.30 -13.38
CA ALA A 100 4.55 -13.89 -14.27
C ALA A 100 3.96 -15.05 -15.09
N SER A 101 4.77 -16.08 -15.38
CA SER A 101 4.30 -17.31 -16.03
C SER A 101 3.42 -18.18 -15.12
N GLU A 102 3.49 -18.00 -13.80
CA GLU A 102 2.72 -18.71 -12.78
C GLU A 102 1.51 -17.90 -12.29
N TRP A 103 1.16 -16.83 -13.01
CA TRP A 103 0.08 -15.90 -12.65
C TRP A 103 -1.22 -16.60 -12.24
N VAL A 104 -1.67 -17.58 -13.02
CA VAL A 104 -2.92 -18.31 -12.76
C VAL A 104 -2.87 -19.08 -11.43
N ASP A 105 -1.72 -19.65 -11.07
CA ASP A 105 -1.53 -20.37 -9.80
C ASP A 105 -1.48 -19.38 -8.63
N ALA A 106 -0.77 -18.25 -8.81
CA ALA A 106 -0.72 -17.17 -7.82
C ALA A 106 -2.12 -16.62 -7.51
N VAL A 107 -2.94 -16.36 -8.53
CA VAL A 107 -4.32 -15.89 -8.35
C VAL A 107 -5.18 -16.95 -7.67
N ALA A 108 -5.05 -18.24 -8.04
CA ALA A 108 -5.79 -19.32 -7.40
C ALA A 108 -5.45 -19.43 -5.90
N ALA A 109 -4.16 -19.42 -5.57
CA ALA A 109 -3.69 -19.45 -4.18
C ALA A 109 -4.10 -18.18 -3.40
N ALA A 110 -4.06 -17.02 -4.03
CA ALA A 110 -4.51 -15.76 -3.45
C ALA A 110 -6.01 -15.80 -3.19
N ARG A 111 -6.80 -16.38 -4.10
CA ARG A 111 -8.25 -16.52 -3.96
C ARG A 111 -8.64 -17.47 -2.85
N GLU A 112 -7.91 -18.56 -2.66
CA GLU A 112 -8.09 -19.44 -1.50
C GLU A 112 -7.78 -18.73 -0.17
N ARG A 113 -6.82 -17.79 -0.20
CA ARG A 113 -6.43 -17.00 0.96
C ARG A 113 -7.26 -15.73 1.15
N ALA A 114 -7.99 -15.29 0.13
CA ALA A 114 -8.78 -14.07 0.11
C ALA A 114 -9.87 -14.16 1.18
N ASN A 115 -9.77 -13.30 2.18
CA ASN A 115 -10.71 -13.27 3.29
C ASN A 115 -10.92 -11.84 3.77
N LYS A 116 -11.79 -11.63 4.77
CA LYS A 116 -12.09 -10.30 5.31
C LYS A 116 -10.87 -9.55 5.89
N ARG A 117 -9.71 -10.19 6.00
CA ARG A 117 -8.44 -9.61 6.47
C ARG A 117 -7.46 -9.32 5.35
N THR A 118 -7.84 -9.42 4.07
CA THR A 118 -6.96 -9.07 2.94
C THR A 118 -6.45 -7.63 3.06
N ALA A 119 -7.32 -6.67 3.41
CA ALA A 119 -6.92 -5.29 3.64
C ALA A 119 -5.85 -5.16 4.74
N LYS A 120 -6.07 -5.81 5.88
CA LYS A 120 -5.10 -5.84 6.98
C LYS A 120 -3.78 -6.51 6.60
N TYR A 121 -3.84 -7.56 5.77
CA TYR A 121 -2.64 -8.23 5.28
C TYR A 121 -1.83 -7.30 4.38
N LEU A 122 -2.47 -6.64 3.40
CA LEU A 122 -1.83 -5.73 2.46
C LEU A 122 -1.25 -4.49 3.17
N LEU A 123 -2.01 -3.87 4.08
CA LEU A 123 -1.52 -2.75 4.90
C LEU A 123 -0.30 -3.12 5.77
N GLY A 124 -0.17 -4.38 6.16
CA GLY A 124 0.99 -4.87 6.91
C GLY A 124 2.25 -5.08 6.06
N LEU A 125 2.21 -4.83 4.76
CA LEU A 125 3.34 -5.01 3.85
C LEU A 125 4.05 -3.67 3.62
N PRO A 126 5.25 -3.46 4.18
CA PRO A 126 5.93 -2.16 4.13
C PRO A 126 6.35 -1.73 2.72
N GLN A 127 6.58 -2.69 1.83
CA GLN A 127 6.95 -2.45 0.43
C GLN A 127 5.82 -2.79 -0.54
N LEU A 128 4.56 -2.73 -0.09
CA LEU A 128 3.42 -3.11 -0.93
C LEU A 128 3.41 -2.36 -2.26
N ALA A 129 3.65 -1.05 -2.24
CA ALA A 129 3.63 -0.24 -3.44
C ALA A 129 4.65 -0.71 -4.49
N ASP A 130 5.86 -1.03 -4.03
CA ASP A 130 6.97 -1.48 -4.87
C ASP A 130 6.64 -2.84 -5.49
N TRP A 131 6.12 -3.77 -4.69
CA TRP A 131 5.71 -5.09 -5.18
C TRP A 131 4.52 -5.05 -6.14
N LEU A 132 3.57 -4.15 -5.93
CA LEU A 132 2.46 -3.96 -6.87
C LEU A 132 2.94 -3.36 -8.19
N GLU A 133 3.90 -2.44 -8.15
CA GLU A 133 4.53 -1.81 -9.33
C GLU A 133 5.30 -2.87 -10.14
N GLU A 134 6.23 -3.58 -9.50
CA GLU A 134 7.00 -4.67 -10.10
C GLU A 134 6.10 -5.79 -10.64
N GLY A 135 5.04 -6.16 -9.91
CA GLY A 135 4.08 -7.17 -10.34
C GLY A 135 3.29 -6.75 -11.58
N LEU A 136 2.87 -5.47 -11.64
CA LEU A 136 2.16 -4.92 -12.79
C LEU A 136 3.06 -4.85 -14.03
N GLU A 137 4.32 -4.47 -13.84
CA GLU A 137 5.34 -4.46 -14.89
C GLU A 137 5.67 -5.87 -15.39
N ALA A 138 5.76 -6.86 -14.49
CA ALA A 138 6.01 -8.26 -14.82
C ALA A 138 4.88 -8.89 -15.66
N ILE A 139 3.63 -8.53 -15.38
CA ILE A 139 2.46 -8.93 -16.17
C ILE A 139 2.37 -8.14 -17.50
N GLY A 140 3.00 -6.97 -17.57
CA GLY A 140 3.05 -6.13 -18.77
C GLY A 140 1.83 -5.20 -18.96
N ALA A 141 1.22 -4.73 -17.86
CA ALA A 141 -0.04 -3.98 -17.87
C ALA A 141 0.07 -2.44 -17.72
#